data_AF-D2DSS5-F1
#
_entry.id   AF-D2DSS5-F1
#
_cell.length_a   1.000
_cell.length_b   1.000
_cell.length_c   1.000
_cell.angle_alpha   90.00
_cell.angle_beta   90.00
_cell.angle_gamma   90.00
#
_symmetry.space_group_name_H-M   'P 1'
#
loop_
_entity.id
_entity.type
_entity.pdbx_description
1 polymer ?
#
loop_
_entity_poly.entity_id
_entity_poly.type
_entity_poly.pdbx_seq_one_letter_code
_entity_poly.pdbx_strand_id
1 'polypeptide(L)' 'MNIRCAKPEDLMHMQHCNLLCLPENYQMKYYLYHGLSWPQLSYVAEDDTGQVVGYVLAKMEEESEEDPHGHITSLAV' A
#
# COMPACT_ATOMS: atom_id res chain seq x y z
N MET A 1 2.96 -15.82 -9.25
CA MET A 1 2.95 -14.70 -8.28
C MET A 1 4.20 -13.83 -8.42
N ASN A 2 4.02 -12.57 -8.78
CA ASN A 2 5.07 -11.58 -8.95
C ASN A 2 4.98 -10.52 -7.85
N ILE A 3 6.10 -10.19 -7.19
CA ILE A 3 6.16 -9.11 -6.19
C ILE A 3 6.93 -7.94 -6.79
N ARG A 4 6.31 -6.76 -6.79
CA ARG A 4 6.91 -5.55 -7.36
C ARG A 4 6.50 -4.30 -6.59
N CYS A 5 7.27 -3.23 -6.78
CA CYS A 5 6.91 -1.91 -6.28
C CYS A 5 5.55 -1.51 -6.83
N ALA A 6 4.70 -0.94 -5.96
CA ALA A 6 3.39 -0.43 -6.35
C ALA A 6 3.56 0.79 -7.26
N LYS A 7 2.68 0.89 -8.26
CA LYS A 7 2.55 2.04 -9.15
C LYS A 7 1.23 2.77 -8.86
N PRO A 8 1.06 4.03 -9.31
CA PRO A 8 -0.20 4.75 -9.13
C PRO A 8 -1.43 4.03 -9.70
N GLU A 9 -1.27 3.27 -10.78
CA GLU A 9 -2.33 2.44 -11.39
C GLU A 9 -2.80 1.29 -10.49
N ASP A 10 -1.98 0.85 -9.53
CA ASP A 10 -2.31 -0.24 -8.61
C ASP A 10 -3.14 0.21 -7.41
N LEU A 11 -3.14 1.51 -7.08
CA LEU A 11 -3.74 2.03 -5.85
C LEU A 11 -5.24 1.74 -5.74
N MET A 12 -5.96 1.75 -6.86
CA MET A 12 -7.37 1.35 -6.91
C MET A 12 -7.56 -0.14 -6.58
N HIS A 13 -6.66 -1.00 -7.08
CA HIS A 13 -6.69 -2.43 -6.78
C HIS A 13 -6.30 -2.71 -5.33
N MET A 14 -5.32 -1.98 -4.77
CA MET A 14 -4.97 -2.06 -3.35
C MET A 14 -6.15 -1.68 -2.47
N GLN A 15 -6.88 -0.61 -2.79
CA GLN A 15 -8.09 -0.23 -2.05
C GLN A 15 -9.18 -1.32 -2.15
N HIS A 16 -9.33 -1.96 -3.32
CA HIS A 16 -10.27 -3.06 -3.47
C HIS A 16 -9.90 -4.25 -2.57
N CYS A 17 -8.63 -4.65 -2.50
CA CYS A 17 -8.14 -5.68 -1.58
C CYS A 17 -8.38 -5.28 -0.11
N ASN A 18 -8.13 -4.03 0.26
CA ASN A 18 -8.39 -3.52 1.62
C ASN A 18 -9.85 -3.70 2.03
N LEU A 19 -10.79 -3.30 1.16
CA LEU A 19 -12.23 -3.43 1.39
C LEU A 19 -12.71 -4.87 1.55
N LEU A 20 -12.03 -5.83 0.90
CA LEU A 20 -12.37 -7.24 0.98
C LEU A 20 -11.79 -7.91 2.22
N CYS A 21 -10.56 -7.57 2.61
CA CYS A 21 -9.81 -8.33 3.60
C CYS A 21 -9.76 -7.68 4.99
N LEU A 22 -9.99 -6.36 5.09
CA LEU A 22 -9.80 -5.62 6.35
C LEU A 22 -11.04 -4.77 6.72
N PRO A 23 -11.41 -4.71 8.01
CA PRO A 23 -12.46 -3.82 8.48
C PRO A 23 -12.02 -2.35 8.49
N GLU A 24 -10.72 -2.07 8.69
CA GLU A 24 -10.16 -0.71 8.64
C GLU A 24 -9.91 -0.26 7.19
N ASN A 25 -10.73 0.70 6.75
CA ASN A 25 -10.76 1.17 5.38
C ASN A 25 -10.35 2.64 5.25
N TYR A 26 -9.74 2.99 4.11
CA TYR A 26 -9.24 4.34 3.85
C TYR A 26 -9.78 4.91 2.54
N GLN A 27 -9.95 6.23 2.50
CA GLN A 27 -10.30 6.94 1.26
C GLN A 27 -9.13 6.93 0.27
N MET A 28 -9.42 7.00 -1.04
CA MET A 28 -8.40 7.01 -2.10
C MET A 28 -7.36 8.13 -1.94
N LYS A 29 -7.76 9.27 -1.36
CA LYS A 29 -6.83 10.36 -0.99
C LYS A 29 -5.66 9.87 -0.15
N TYR A 30 -5.89 8.93 0.77
CA TYR A 30 -4.86 8.41 1.67
C TYR A 30 -3.89 7.46 0.96
N TYR A 31 -4.39 6.65 0.01
CA TYR A 31 -3.56 5.84 -0.88
C TYR A 31 -2.68 6.71 -1.78
N LEU A 32 -3.24 7.78 -2.36
CA LEU A 32 -2.50 8.75 -3.16
C LEU A 32 -1.41 9.44 -2.34
N TYR A 33 -1.72 9.84 -1.10
CA TYR A 33 -0.71 10.42 -0.20
C TYR A 33 0.48 9.48 0.01
N HIS A 34 0.26 8.20 0.29
CA HIS A 34 1.36 7.23 0.42
C HIS A 34 2.15 7.05 -0.88
N GLY A 35 1.44 6.85 -2.00
CA GLY A 35 2.07 6.59 -3.30
C GLY A 35 2.84 7.78 -3.86
N LEU A 36 2.51 9.00 -3.45
CA LEU A 36 3.20 10.23 -3.89
C LEU A 36 4.29 10.68 -2.90
N SER A 37 4.11 10.45 -1.59
CA SER A 37 5.10 10.81 -0.57
C SER A 37 6.25 9.79 -0.49
N TRP A 38 5.94 8.48 -0.55
CA TRP A 38 6.91 7.39 -0.44
C TRP A 38 6.70 6.28 -1.48
N PRO A 39 6.88 6.59 -2.78
CA PRO A 39 6.56 5.65 -3.86
C PRO A 39 7.31 4.32 -3.78
N GLN A 40 8.48 4.27 -3.15
CA GLN A 40 9.33 3.08 -3.07
C GLN A 40 8.97 2.12 -1.92
N LEU A 41 8.10 2.53 -1.00
CA LEU A 41 7.83 1.74 0.21
C LEU A 41 6.66 0.76 0.07
N SER A 42 5.74 1.03 -0.85
CA SER A 42 4.56 0.19 -1.04
C SER A 42 4.78 -0.84 -2.15
N TYR A 43 4.34 -2.08 -1.92
CA TYR A 43 4.51 -3.19 -2.84
C TYR A 43 3.18 -3.91 -3.06
N VAL A 44 3.06 -4.54 -4.23
CA VAL A 44 1.93 -5.40 -4.59
C VAL A 44 2.43 -6.79 -4.93
N ALA A 45 1.58 -7.78 -4.63
CA ALA A 45 1.69 -9.14 -5.13
C ALA A 45 0.63 -9.32 -6.22
N GLU A 46 1.06 -9.80 -7.39
CA GLU A 46 0.20 -10.06 -8.54
C GLU A 46 0.17 -11.53 -8.88
N ASP A 47 -0.97 -12.02 -9.37
CA ASP A 47 -1.07 -13.35 -9.97
C ASP A 47 -0.52 -13.37 -11.42
N ASP A 48 -0.62 -14.52 -12.07
CA ASP A 48 -0.08 -14.71 -13.42
C ASP A 48 -0.92 -13.99 -14.51
N THR A 49 -2.07 -13.42 -14.14
CA THR A 49 -2.91 -12.58 -15.00
C THR A 49 -2.67 -11.08 -14.79
N GLY A 50 -1.83 -10.70 -13.82
CA GLY A 50 -1.55 -9.32 -13.45
C GLY A 50 -2.58 -8.72 -12.48
N GLN A 51 -3.45 -9.55 -11.88
CA GLN A 51 -4.38 -9.08 -10.86
C GLN A 51 -3.67 -8.95 -9.52
N VAL A 52 -3.85 -7.81 -8.84
CA VAL A 52 -3.36 -7.62 -7.47
C VAL A 52 -4.13 -8.55 -6.54
N VAL A 53 -3.38 -9.44 -5.88
CA VAL A 53 -3.88 -10.45 -4.93
C VAL A 53 -3.38 -10.17 -3.51
N GLY A 54 -2.53 -9.17 -3.32
CA GLY A 54 -2.09 -8.72 -2.00
C GLY A 54 -1.27 -7.45 -2.11
N TYR A 55 -1.15 -6.73 -1.00
CA TYR A 55 -0.38 -5.49 -0.96
C TYR A 55 0.19 -5.20 0.42
N VAL A 56 1.21 -4.35 0.44
CA VAL A 56 1.67 -3.62 1.62
C VAL A 56 1.67 -2.13 1.31
N LEU A 57 1.01 -1.36 2.17
CA LEU A 57 0.96 0.10 2.13
C LEU A 57 1.78 0.61 3.33
N ALA A 58 2.85 1.34 3.05
CA ALA A 58 3.81 1.77 4.05
C ALA A 58 4.21 3.25 3.87
N LYS A 59 4.58 3.89 4.98
CA LYS A 59 5.06 5.27 5.05
C LYS A 59 6.30 5.38 5.93
N MET A 60 6.97 6.52 5.90
CA MET A 60 7.85 6.92 7.00
C MET A 60 7.01 7.63 8.06
N GLU A 61 7.37 7.50 9.33
CA GLU A 61 6.74 8.30 10.38
C GLU A 61 7.24 9.75 10.32
N GLU A 62 6.32 10.72 10.27
CA GLU A 62 6.64 12.15 10.05
C GLU A 62 6.59 12.96 11.35
N GLU A 63 5.76 12.55 12.32
CA GLU A 63 5.47 13.32 13.54
C GLU A 63 6.20 12.79 14.79
N SER A 64 7.24 11.98 14.62
CA SER A 64 8.01 11.42 15.74
C SER A 64 9.25 12.26 16.08
N GLU A 65 9.51 12.46 17.38
CA GLU A 65 10.78 12.99 17.90
C GLU A 65 11.89 11.92 17.93
N GLU A 66 11.57 10.67 17.58
CA GLU A 66 12.52 9.56 17.49
C GLU A 66 13.29 9.54 16.16
N ASP A 67 14.25 8.62 16.05
CA ASP A 67 14.99 8.40 14.81
C ASP A 67 14.06 7.99 13.63
N PRO A 68 14.41 8.32 12.37
CA PRO A 68 13.60 7.97 11.22
C PRO A 68 13.32 6.46 11.12
N HIS A 69 12.04 6.10 11.13
CA HIS A 69 11.59 4.71 11.02
C HIS A 69 10.37 4.56 10.11
N GLY A 70 10.23 3.38 9.54
CA GLY A 70 9.09 3.03 8.69
C GLY A 70 7.88 2.60 9.50
N HIS A 71 6.71 2.78 8.92
CA HIS A 71 5.42 2.38 9.48
C HIS A 71 4.62 1.59 8.44
N ILE A 72 4.07 0.45 8.86
CA ILE A 72 3.15 -0.35 8.03
C ILE A 72 1.73 0.14 8.30
N THR A 73 1.19 0.87 7.34
CA THR A 73 -0.18 1.39 7.41
C THR A 73 -1.21 0.28 7.21
N SER A 74 -0.97 -0.61 6.25
CA SER A 74 -1.90 -1.70 5.93
C SER A 74 -1.21 -2.83 5.17
N LEU A 75 -1.61 -4.07 5.46
CA LEU A 75 -1.14 -5.27 4.78
C LEU A 75 -2.29 -6.27 4.66
N ALA A 76 -2.53 -6.77 3.45
CA ALA A 76 -3.57 -7.76 3.17
C ALA A 76 -3.16 -8.67 2.01
N VAL A 77 -3.66 -9.90 2.05
CA VAL A 77 -3.55 -10.96 1.03
C VAL A 77 -4.87 -11.72 0.99
#